data_AF-A0A933JIA7-F1
#
_entry.id   AF-A0A933JIA7-F1
#
_cell.length_a   1.000
_cell.length_b   1.000
_cell.length_c   1.000
_cell.angle_alpha   90.00
_cell.angle_beta   90.00
_cell.angle_gamma   90.00
#
_symmetry.space_group_name_H-M   'P 1'
#
loop_
_entity.id
_entity.type
_entity.pdbx_description
1 polymer ?
#
loop_
_entity_poly.entity_id
_entity_poly.type
_entity_poly.pdbx_seq_one_letter_code
_entity_poly.pdbx_strand_id
1 'polypeptide(L)'
;MSASRVFRWVALGWILSSSATVAAGVPDFCYLLNDHDDDGYVYGRTGAVCPRDDCDDEDASIHPGAADACGDGVDQDCDGADAPCPGTDDDADGYRAASAGGDDCDDHDRAIHPGAPEVACDGLDNDCLGGDAACVADEDLDGYGARPQGTDCDDHAANVHPHALELCGDGVDQDCADGDPPCVEDADGDGFRNSAMGGDDCDDFDRAAHPDATETCGDGRDQDCDGQDAVCATPVSDADRDGHGRIDLGGDDCNDEQAAIHPDAAETCGDTIDQNCDGRDLSCSAESGDGDGDGFPSVEAGGSDCNDEDAATHPGAVEICGDGRDQDCDGADATPGTPACEGSATDPRFEAARGRVLKEKVEEKPFSCTSGGETNAFVLLVGLAFSLARRRR
;
A
#
# COMPACT_ATOMS: atom_id res chain seq x y z
N MET A 1 -49.02 -79.71 4.15
CA MET A 1 -49.26 -78.56 5.04
C MET A 1 -49.34 -77.32 4.14
N SER A 2 -50.41 -77.16 3.36
CA SER A 2 -51.50 -76.16 3.51
C SER A 2 -51.01 -74.75 3.91
N ALA A 3 -50.90 -73.83 2.94
CA ALA A 3 -51.72 -72.62 2.77
C ALA A 3 -51.29 -71.46 3.69
N SER A 4 -51.33 -70.16 3.38
CA SER A 4 -51.62 -69.31 2.22
C SER A 4 -51.52 -67.87 2.76
N ARG A 5 -50.89 -66.96 2.00
CA ARG A 5 -51.34 -65.58 1.74
C ARG A 5 -51.36 -64.47 2.83
N VAL A 6 -50.65 -63.37 2.48
CA VAL A 6 -51.07 -61.92 2.46
C VAL A 6 -51.11 -61.21 3.84
N PHE A 7 -50.39 -60.10 4.10
CA PHE A 7 -50.71 -58.72 3.68
C PHE A 7 -49.51 -57.77 3.89
N ARG A 8 -49.31 -56.85 2.93
CA ARG A 8 -48.45 -55.65 3.01
C ARG A 8 -49.31 -54.43 2.66
N TRP A 9 -48.89 -53.24 3.15
CA TRP A 9 -49.45 -51.88 2.97
C TRP A 9 -50.56 -51.54 3.99
N VAL A 10 -50.55 -50.44 4.75
CA VAL A 10 -50.30 -48.99 4.50
C VAL A 10 -49.82 -48.38 5.86
N ALA A 11 -48.89 -47.42 5.99
CA ALA A 11 -49.00 -46.01 5.62
C ALA A 11 -47.65 -45.28 5.77
N LEU A 12 -47.36 -44.38 4.83
CA LEU A 12 -46.47 -43.23 5.02
C LEU A 12 -47.09 -42.26 6.03
N GLY A 13 -46.24 -41.65 6.86
CA GLY A 13 -46.57 -40.47 7.66
C GLY A 13 -45.31 -39.90 8.30
N TRP A 14 -44.73 -38.90 7.65
CA TRP A 14 -43.57 -38.13 8.09
C TRP A 14 -43.83 -37.39 9.41
N ILE A 15 -42.87 -37.44 10.36
CA ILE A 15 -42.51 -36.28 11.21
C ILE A 15 -40.99 -36.32 11.43
N LEU A 16 -40.34 -35.21 11.11
CA LEU A 16 -38.95 -34.88 11.37
C LEU A 16 -38.62 -35.01 12.87
N SER A 17 -37.45 -35.54 13.21
CA SER A 17 -36.55 -34.76 14.07
C SER A 17 -35.14 -35.30 13.99
N SER A 18 -34.23 -34.37 13.77
CA SER A 18 -32.78 -34.52 13.75
C SER A 18 -32.26 -35.22 15.00
N SER A 19 -31.20 -36.00 14.84
CA SER A 19 -30.10 -36.01 15.80
C SER A 19 -28.84 -36.42 15.05
N ALA A 20 -27.96 -35.44 14.93
CA ALA A 20 -26.61 -35.60 14.44
C ALA A 20 -25.91 -36.67 15.26
N THR A 21 -25.14 -37.50 14.56
CA THR A 21 -24.13 -38.38 15.12
C THR A 21 -23.05 -37.53 15.79
N VAL A 22 -23.08 -37.44 17.12
CA VAL A 22 -21.95 -36.97 17.92
C VAL A 22 -20.97 -38.13 18.10
N ALA A 23 -19.70 -37.82 17.87
CA ALA A 23 -18.57 -38.74 17.90
C ALA A 23 -18.42 -39.41 19.28
N ALA A 24 -17.97 -40.65 19.27
CA ALA A 24 -17.63 -41.41 20.45
C ALA A 24 -16.41 -40.79 21.15
N GLY A 25 -16.51 -40.44 22.44
CA GLY A 25 -15.30 -40.07 23.19
C GLY A 25 -15.49 -39.67 24.64
N VAL A 26 -16.42 -38.77 24.96
CA VAL A 26 -16.54 -38.20 26.32
C VAL A 26 -17.88 -38.61 26.91
N PRO A 27 -17.93 -39.16 28.14
CA PRO A 27 -19.22 -39.46 28.77
C PRO A 27 -20.02 -38.16 28.88
N ASP A 28 -21.30 -38.23 28.52
CA ASP A 28 -22.38 -37.22 28.55
C ASP A 28 -22.61 -36.54 29.94
N PHE A 29 -21.65 -36.68 30.87
CA PHE A 29 -21.64 -36.20 32.23
C PHE A 29 -20.63 -35.07 32.50
N CYS A 30 -19.74 -34.70 31.56
CA CYS A 30 -18.81 -33.57 31.75
C CYS A 30 -19.50 -32.20 31.59
N TYR A 31 -20.47 -32.05 30.69
CA TYR A 31 -21.33 -30.85 30.55
C TYR A 31 -22.09 -30.37 31.81
N LEU A 32 -22.07 -31.13 32.91
CA LEU A 32 -22.76 -30.79 34.16
C LEU A 32 -21.81 -30.39 35.30
N LEU A 33 -20.49 -30.39 35.07
CA LEU A 33 -19.48 -30.15 36.09
C LEU A 33 -18.53 -29.02 35.65
N ASN A 34 -18.96 -27.76 35.74
CA ASN A 34 -18.05 -26.59 35.71
C ASN A 34 -16.98 -26.63 34.59
N ASP A 35 -17.46 -26.84 33.37
CA ASP A 35 -16.74 -26.76 32.09
C ASP A 35 -17.43 -25.58 31.38
N HIS A 36 -16.84 -24.39 31.43
CA HIS A 36 -17.49 -23.14 31.03
C HIS A 36 -17.20 -22.76 29.57
N ASP A 37 -16.17 -23.34 28.96
CA ASP A 37 -15.79 -23.15 27.56
C ASP A 37 -16.09 -24.38 26.66
N ASP A 38 -16.61 -25.48 27.22
CA ASP A 38 -17.03 -26.71 26.54
C ASP A 38 -15.88 -27.47 25.85
N ASP A 39 -14.66 -27.41 26.39
CA ASP A 39 -13.46 -28.08 25.88
C ASP A 39 -13.30 -29.54 26.35
N GLY A 40 -14.11 -29.94 27.35
CA GLY A 40 -14.13 -31.28 27.94
C GLY A 40 -13.18 -31.47 29.14
N TYR A 41 -12.54 -30.40 29.59
CA TYR A 41 -11.75 -30.28 30.80
C TYR A 41 -12.49 -29.41 31.83
N VAL A 42 -12.00 -29.37 33.07
CA VAL A 42 -12.68 -28.68 34.17
C VAL A 42 -11.68 -27.96 35.06
N TYR A 43 -12.01 -26.72 35.46
CA TYR A 43 -11.20 -25.95 36.37
C TYR A 43 -11.22 -26.50 37.81
N GLY A 44 -10.06 -26.93 38.29
CA GLY A 44 -9.81 -27.22 39.70
C GLY A 44 -10.10 -28.66 40.20
N ARG A 45 -9.71 -28.90 41.46
CA ARG A 45 -9.50 -30.26 42.00
C ARG A 45 -10.69 -30.81 42.78
N THR A 46 -11.82 -31.18 42.16
CA THR A 46 -12.75 -32.20 42.70
C THR A 46 -13.74 -32.78 41.67
N GLY A 47 -13.34 -33.85 40.97
CA GLY A 47 -14.27 -34.69 40.20
C GLY A 47 -13.58 -35.96 39.72
N ALA A 48 -14.24 -37.11 39.74
CA ALA A 48 -13.64 -38.41 39.37
C ALA A 48 -13.90 -38.82 37.91
N VAL A 49 -14.51 -37.93 37.11
CA VAL A 49 -15.15 -38.29 35.83
C VAL A 49 -14.53 -37.60 34.61
N CYS A 50 -13.95 -36.40 34.75
CA CYS A 50 -13.31 -35.67 33.65
C CYS A 50 -11.77 -35.57 33.87
N PRO A 51 -10.96 -35.43 32.81
CA PRO A 51 -9.56 -35.06 32.94
C PRO A 51 -9.46 -33.74 33.73
N ARG A 52 -8.41 -33.59 34.52
CA ARG A 52 -8.26 -32.46 35.45
C ARG A 52 -7.15 -31.56 34.92
N ASP A 53 -7.20 -30.30 35.35
CA ASP A 53 -6.18 -29.28 35.15
C ASP A 53 -6.34 -28.46 33.87
N ASP A 54 -7.58 -28.05 33.57
CA ASP A 54 -7.79 -26.87 32.73
C ASP A 54 -7.37 -25.61 33.53
N CYS A 55 -6.54 -24.79 32.87
CA CYS A 55 -5.91 -23.60 33.39
C CYS A 55 -6.59 -22.30 32.96
N ASP A 56 -7.53 -22.34 32.00
CA ASP A 56 -8.38 -21.22 31.58
C ASP A 56 -9.79 -21.68 31.13
N ASP A 57 -10.72 -21.81 32.09
CA ASP A 57 -12.15 -22.22 31.93
C ASP A 57 -13.00 -21.22 31.08
N GLU A 58 -12.38 -20.20 30.49
CA GLU A 58 -13.04 -19.24 29.58
C GLU A 58 -12.56 -19.38 28.13
N ASP A 59 -11.55 -20.21 27.84
CA ASP A 59 -10.96 -20.39 26.51
C ASP A 59 -10.75 -21.86 26.14
N ALA A 60 -11.63 -22.37 25.27
CA ALA A 60 -11.61 -23.75 24.82
C ALA A 60 -10.36 -24.17 24.01
N SER A 61 -9.44 -23.25 23.74
CA SER A 61 -8.14 -23.54 23.14
C SER A 61 -7.02 -23.77 24.16
N ILE A 62 -7.27 -23.50 25.45
CA ILE A 62 -6.32 -23.61 26.56
C ILE A 62 -6.71 -24.79 27.44
N HIS A 63 -6.05 -25.93 27.25
CA HIS A 63 -6.39 -27.16 27.95
C HIS A 63 -5.26 -28.19 27.92
N PRO A 64 -5.24 -29.18 28.85
CA PRO A 64 -4.24 -30.25 28.85
C PRO A 64 -3.98 -30.88 27.48
N GLY A 65 -2.77 -30.69 26.96
CA GLY A 65 -2.33 -31.23 25.66
C GLY A 65 -2.86 -30.48 24.43
N ALA A 66 -3.28 -29.22 24.57
CA ALA A 66 -3.43 -28.29 23.45
C ALA A 66 -2.08 -28.04 22.75
N ALA A 67 -2.11 -27.33 21.61
CA ALA A 67 -0.88 -26.87 20.99
C ALA A 67 -0.41 -25.62 21.72
N ASP A 68 0.76 -25.70 22.33
CA ASP A 68 1.37 -24.59 23.06
C ASP A 68 2.22 -23.72 22.12
N ALA A 69 1.88 -22.42 22.07
CA ALA A 69 2.52 -21.44 21.23
C ALA A 69 3.64 -20.77 22.00
N CYS A 70 4.87 -21.17 21.70
CA CYS A 70 6.02 -20.71 22.45
C CYS A 70 6.17 -19.16 22.45
N GLY A 71 6.54 -18.61 23.61
CA GLY A 71 7.01 -17.22 23.73
C GLY A 71 5.92 -16.16 23.72
N ASP A 72 4.63 -16.55 23.74
CA ASP A 72 3.52 -15.62 23.91
C ASP A 72 3.13 -15.40 25.39
N GLY A 73 3.77 -16.12 26.31
CA GLY A 73 3.58 -16.01 27.74
C GLY A 73 2.30 -16.66 28.28
N VAL A 74 1.58 -17.42 27.44
CA VAL A 74 0.38 -18.18 27.82
C VAL A 74 0.72 -19.68 27.82
N ASP A 75 0.27 -20.40 28.84
CA ASP A 75 0.44 -21.86 28.97
C ASP A 75 -0.81 -22.53 28.39
N GLN A 76 -0.87 -22.73 27.07
CA GLN A 76 -2.09 -23.24 26.42
C GLN A 76 -2.29 -24.73 26.66
N ASP A 77 -1.23 -25.50 26.93
CA ASP A 77 -1.35 -26.94 27.16
C ASP A 77 -1.45 -27.34 28.64
N CYS A 78 -1.50 -26.35 29.54
CA CYS A 78 -1.63 -26.46 30.98
C CYS A 78 -0.58 -27.39 31.64
N ASP A 79 0.63 -27.50 31.07
CA ASP A 79 1.72 -28.28 31.65
C ASP A 79 2.48 -27.56 32.77
N GLY A 80 2.20 -26.26 32.94
CA GLY A 80 2.73 -25.39 33.98
C GLY A 80 3.76 -24.37 33.51
N ALA A 81 4.02 -24.26 32.21
CA ALA A 81 4.80 -23.20 31.59
C ALA A 81 4.45 -23.04 30.10
N ASP A 82 4.57 -21.82 29.58
CA ASP A 82 4.61 -21.55 28.13
C ASP A 82 5.70 -22.41 27.45
N ALA A 83 5.42 -22.91 26.25
CA ALA A 83 6.33 -23.77 25.52
C ALA A 83 7.69 -23.09 25.32
N PRO A 84 8.80 -23.82 25.51
CA PRO A 84 10.11 -23.29 25.20
C PRO A 84 10.23 -23.14 23.68
N CYS A 85 10.45 -21.91 23.21
CA CYS A 85 10.74 -21.71 21.80
C CYS A 85 12.03 -22.45 21.42
N PRO A 86 12.04 -23.17 20.29
CA PRO A 86 13.28 -23.59 19.65
C PRO A 86 13.95 -22.32 19.08
N GLY A 87 14.57 -21.53 19.96
CA GLY A 87 15.24 -20.29 19.60
C GLY A 87 16.53 -20.56 18.84
N THR A 88 16.70 -19.82 17.74
CA THR A 88 18.01 -19.51 17.19
C THR A 88 18.71 -18.49 18.10
N ASP A 89 20.02 -18.66 18.18
CA ASP A 89 21.04 -17.76 18.72
C ASP A 89 21.94 -17.60 17.49
N ASP A 90 21.51 -16.77 16.54
CA ASP A 90 22.06 -16.77 15.17
C ASP A 90 23.48 -16.20 15.14
N ASP A 91 23.83 -15.31 16.07
CA ASP A 91 25.17 -14.72 16.20
C ASP A 91 26.09 -15.42 17.21
N ALA A 92 25.56 -16.38 17.97
CA ALA A 92 26.25 -17.24 18.93
C ALA A 92 26.83 -16.50 20.15
N ASP A 93 26.16 -15.46 20.64
CA ASP A 93 26.54 -14.71 21.83
C ASP A 93 26.05 -15.34 23.15
N GLY A 94 25.13 -16.31 23.04
CA GLY A 94 24.56 -17.08 24.14
C GLY A 94 23.24 -16.54 24.69
N TYR A 95 22.71 -15.48 24.09
CA TYR A 95 21.35 -15.00 24.24
C TYR A 95 20.50 -15.52 23.08
N ARG A 96 19.20 -15.26 23.11
CA ARG A 96 18.27 -15.76 22.08
C ARG A 96 17.47 -14.58 21.59
N ALA A 97 17.17 -14.55 20.30
CA ALA A 97 16.29 -13.56 19.70
C ALA A 97 15.06 -13.25 20.55
N ALA A 98 14.74 -11.96 20.70
CA ALA A 98 13.49 -11.50 21.29
C ALA A 98 12.26 -12.07 20.59
N SER A 99 12.33 -12.26 19.27
CA SER A 99 11.27 -12.90 18.46
C SER A 99 11.04 -14.37 18.80
N ALA A 100 11.99 -15.02 19.48
CA ALA A 100 11.90 -16.38 19.99
C ALA A 100 11.72 -16.43 21.52
N GLY A 101 11.21 -15.35 22.13
CA GLY A 101 10.99 -15.25 23.57
C GLY A 101 12.29 -15.20 24.38
N GLY A 102 13.42 -14.85 23.75
CA GLY A 102 14.65 -14.49 24.44
C GLY A 102 14.72 -13.00 24.76
N ASP A 103 15.88 -12.56 25.25
CA ASP A 103 16.10 -11.18 25.69
C ASP A 103 16.99 -10.39 24.69
N ASP A 104 17.45 -11.01 23.62
CA ASP A 104 18.33 -10.40 22.62
C ASP A 104 17.55 -9.51 21.64
N CYS A 105 17.91 -8.23 21.58
CA CYS A 105 17.29 -7.24 20.72
C CYS A 105 17.88 -7.20 19.29
N ASP A 106 19.02 -7.85 19.04
CA ASP A 106 19.57 -8.05 17.69
C ASP A 106 20.34 -9.39 17.58
N ASP A 107 19.62 -10.48 17.29
CA ASP A 107 20.14 -11.86 17.15
C ASP A 107 21.11 -12.06 15.96
N HIS A 108 21.51 -10.98 15.28
CA HIS A 108 22.51 -10.99 14.22
C HIS A 108 23.81 -10.27 14.58
N ASP A 109 23.87 -9.61 15.75
CA ASP A 109 25.08 -8.94 16.25
C ASP A 109 25.41 -9.29 17.70
N ARG A 110 26.44 -10.13 17.86
CA ARG A 110 26.95 -10.61 19.16
C ARG A 110 27.39 -9.52 20.15
N ALA A 111 27.45 -8.26 19.73
CA ALA A 111 27.78 -7.12 20.59
C ALA A 111 26.54 -6.49 21.22
N ILE A 112 25.35 -6.78 20.70
CA ILE A 112 24.06 -6.26 21.12
C ILE A 112 23.34 -7.37 21.85
N HIS A 113 23.30 -7.32 23.17
CA HIS A 113 22.68 -8.34 23.98
C HIS A 113 22.44 -7.89 25.42
N PRO A 114 21.57 -8.56 26.19
CA PRO A 114 21.33 -8.25 27.59
C PRO A 114 22.60 -8.16 28.43
N GLY A 115 22.84 -6.98 28.98
CA GLY A 115 24.00 -6.69 29.83
C GLY A 115 25.32 -6.54 29.08
N ALA A 116 25.30 -6.38 27.76
CA ALA A 116 26.40 -5.77 27.03
C ALA A 116 26.70 -4.36 27.57
N PRO A 117 27.91 -3.82 27.36
CA PRO A 117 28.17 -2.43 27.66
C PRO A 117 27.36 -1.53 26.72
N GLU A 118 26.47 -0.73 27.28
CA GLU A 118 25.76 0.30 26.54
C GLU A 118 26.70 1.41 26.05
N VAL A 119 26.69 1.66 24.75
CA VAL A 119 27.43 2.73 24.08
C VAL A 119 26.46 3.86 23.80
N ALA A 120 26.43 4.85 24.68
CA ALA A 120 25.54 6.00 24.51
C ALA A 120 25.79 6.70 23.16
N CYS A 121 24.70 7.10 22.50
CA CYS A 121 24.67 7.91 21.28
C CYS A 121 25.18 7.21 20.01
N ASP A 122 25.16 5.88 19.95
CA ASP A 122 25.38 5.16 18.68
C ASP A 122 24.05 4.82 17.97
N GLY A 123 22.90 5.17 18.58
CA GLY A 123 21.57 4.90 18.06
C GLY A 123 21.13 3.44 18.22
N LEU A 124 21.93 2.60 18.88
CA LEU A 124 21.67 1.19 19.14
C LEU A 124 21.38 1.02 20.64
N ASP A 125 20.52 0.07 20.97
CA ASP A 125 20.30 -0.38 22.36
C ASP A 125 21.21 -1.59 22.58
N ASN A 126 22.50 -1.37 22.86
CA ASN A 126 23.45 -2.50 22.91
C ASN A 126 23.13 -3.44 24.07
N ASP A 127 22.60 -2.94 25.19
CA ASP A 127 22.33 -3.72 26.40
C ASP A 127 20.89 -4.25 26.52
N CYS A 128 20.04 -3.94 25.52
CA CYS A 128 18.64 -4.32 25.39
C CYS A 128 17.76 -3.90 26.59
N LEU A 129 18.06 -2.75 27.23
CA LEU A 129 17.32 -2.24 28.40
C LEU A 129 16.32 -1.13 28.09
N GLY A 130 16.00 -0.87 26.81
CA GLY A 130 14.87 -0.03 26.41
C GLY A 130 15.26 1.25 25.67
N GLY A 131 16.27 1.15 24.81
CA GLY A 131 16.76 2.19 23.91
C GLY A 131 18.14 2.73 24.28
N ASP A 132 18.81 3.29 23.29
CA ASP A 132 20.13 3.92 23.41
C ASP A 132 20.20 4.86 24.61
N ALA A 133 21.24 4.69 25.43
CA ALA A 133 21.51 5.57 26.55
C ALA A 133 21.67 7.04 26.11
N ALA A 134 20.94 7.92 26.80
CA ALA A 134 20.98 9.36 26.50
C ALA A 134 22.40 9.95 26.59
N CYS A 135 22.75 10.75 25.59
CA CYS A 135 24.00 11.51 25.55
C CYS A 135 24.21 12.34 26.80
N VAL A 136 25.37 12.13 27.45
CA VAL A 136 25.74 12.85 28.68
C VAL A 136 26.44 14.18 28.41
N ALA A 137 26.88 14.43 27.17
CA ALA A 137 27.40 15.71 26.66
C ALA A 137 27.36 15.66 25.13
N ASP A 138 26.55 16.55 24.54
CA ASP A 138 26.45 16.83 23.10
C ASP A 138 26.37 18.37 23.03
N GLU A 139 27.52 19.02 22.95
CA GLU A 139 27.65 20.48 23.02
C GLU A 139 27.41 21.17 21.68
N ASP A 140 27.64 20.49 20.56
CA ASP A 140 27.43 21.01 19.20
C ASP A 140 26.10 20.59 18.54
N LEU A 141 25.37 19.66 19.16
CA LEU A 141 24.03 19.21 18.80
C LEU A 141 23.94 18.40 17.50
N ASP A 142 24.98 17.62 17.18
CA ASP A 142 24.97 16.71 16.03
C ASP A 142 24.34 15.33 16.34
N GLY A 143 24.05 15.07 17.62
CA GLY A 143 23.42 13.85 18.09
C GLY A 143 24.41 12.77 18.53
N TYR A 144 25.72 13.01 18.47
CA TYR A 144 26.76 12.13 18.97
C TYR A 144 27.35 12.71 20.26
N GLY A 145 27.56 11.85 21.25
CA GLY A 145 28.08 12.28 22.55
C GLY A 145 29.60 12.29 22.59
N ALA A 146 30.18 13.23 23.34
CA ALA A 146 31.62 13.32 23.55
C ALA A 146 32.24 12.04 24.14
N ARG A 147 33.42 11.66 23.63
CA ARG A 147 34.30 10.67 24.28
C ARG A 147 34.65 11.08 25.72
N PRO A 148 34.81 10.12 26.65
CA PRO A 148 34.86 8.67 26.43
C PRO A 148 33.52 7.95 26.63
N GLN A 149 32.42 8.68 26.87
CA GLN A 149 31.10 8.08 27.13
C GLN A 149 30.26 7.98 25.86
N GLY A 150 30.50 8.81 24.86
CA GLY A 150 30.03 8.60 23.49
C GLY A 150 31.20 8.40 22.53
N THR A 151 30.90 8.57 21.25
CA THR A 151 31.73 8.17 20.13
C THR A 151 32.41 9.34 19.42
N ASP A 152 31.91 10.57 19.62
CA ASP A 152 32.45 11.80 19.04
C ASP A 152 33.78 12.23 19.71
N CYS A 153 34.74 12.61 18.87
CA CYS A 153 36.09 12.98 19.22
C CYS A 153 36.33 14.50 19.34
N ASP A 154 35.39 15.35 18.91
CA ASP A 154 35.36 16.80 19.13
C ASP A 154 33.93 17.38 19.26
N ASP A 155 33.39 17.31 20.48
CA ASP A 155 32.05 17.78 20.93
C ASP A 155 31.77 19.29 20.76
N HIS A 156 32.64 20.01 20.06
CA HIS A 156 32.44 21.41 19.70
C HIS A 156 32.31 21.61 18.19
N ALA A 157 32.33 20.54 17.40
CA ALA A 157 32.33 20.54 15.95
C ALA A 157 31.36 19.50 15.40
N ALA A 158 30.13 19.92 15.09
CA ALA A 158 29.05 19.07 14.57
C ALA A 158 29.32 18.36 13.22
N ASN A 159 30.51 18.52 12.67
CA ASN A 159 31.01 17.83 11.48
C ASN A 159 32.12 16.82 11.82
N VAL A 160 32.32 16.53 13.11
CA VAL A 160 33.28 15.57 13.65
C VAL A 160 32.46 14.58 14.49
N HIS A 161 32.24 13.39 13.97
CA HIS A 161 31.49 12.32 14.61
C HIS A 161 31.71 11.02 13.81
N PRO A 162 31.42 9.82 14.36
CA PRO A 162 31.75 8.53 13.72
C PRO A 162 31.25 8.28 12.30
N HIS A 163 30.25 9.05 11.87
CA HIS A 163 29.61 8.95 10.56
C HIS A 163 29.83 10.21 9.71
N ALA A 164 30.75 11.08 10.11
CA ALA A 164 31.14 12.24 9.34
C ALA A 164 31.96 11.81 8.13
N LEU A 165 31.95 12.63 7.08
CA LEU A 165 32.85 12.46 5.95
C LEU A 165 34.28 12.86 6.38
N GLU A 166 35.22 11.93 6.25
CA GLU A 166 36.63 12.16 6.54
C GLU A 166 37.32 12.95 5.42
N LEU A 167 37.88 14.11 5.76
CA LEU A 167 38.62 14.98 4.86
C LEU A 167 40.12 14.79 5.07
N CYS A 168 40.77 14.07 4.16
CA CYS A 168 42.20 13.82 4.25
C CYS A 168 43.02 15.13 4.33
N GLY A 169 44.15 15.06 5.04
CA GLY A 169 45.20 16.06 5.10
C GLY A 169 44.83 17.41 5.72
N ASP A 170 43.64 17.57 6.30
CA ASP A 170 43.19 18.83 6.91
C ASP A 170 43.61 18.97 8.39
N GLY A 171 44.11 17.88 8.98
CA GLY A 171 44.59 17.78 10.35
C GLY A 171 43.52 17.52 11.40
N VAL A 172 42.28 17.26 10.99
CA VAL A 172 41.14 16.90 11.84
C VAL A 172 40.72 15.48 11.47
N ASP A 173 40.36 14.69 12.48
CA ASP A 173 39.86 13.31 12.36
C ASP A 173 38.33 13.43 12.47
N GLN A 174 37.64 13.64 11.35
CA GLN A 174 36.19 13.90 11.36
C GLN A 174 35.41 12.64 11.69
N ASP A 175 35.82 11.47 11.18
CA ASP A 175 35.12 10.19 11.40
C ASP A 175 35.51 9.49 12.70
N CYS A 176 36.45 10.05 13.47
CA CYS A 176 36.92 9.55 14.75
C CYS A 176 37.42 8.09 14.74
N ALA A 177 37.72 7.51 13.57
CA ALA A 177 38.06 6.10 13.42
C ALA A 177 39.58 5.88 13.50
N ASP A 178 40.33 6.45 12.56
CA ASP A 178 41.76 6.15 12.34
C ASP A 178 42.67 7.39 12.28
N GLY A 179 42.14 8.58 12.57
CA GLY A 179 42.87 9.84 12.44
C GLY A 179 42.93 10.35 11.01
N ASP A 180 43.22 11.65 10.85
CA ASP A 180 43.36 12.31 9.54
C ASP A 180 44.25 11.51 8.55
N PRO A 181 43.66 10.90 7.51
CA PRO A 181 44.40 10.10 6.55
C PRO A 181 45.26 11.01 5.65
N PRO A 182 46.45 10.55 5.23
CA PRO A 182 47.25 11.32 4.29
C PRO A 182 46.57 11.35 2.91
N CYS A 183 46.35 12.53 2.36
CA CYS A 183 45.89 12.63 0.98
C CYS A 183 46.88 11.99 0.01
N VAL A 184 46.38 11.01 -0.75
CA VAL A 184 47.00 10.61 -2.01
C VAL A 184 46.57 11.62 -3.08
N GLU A 185 47.37 11.80 -4.14
CA GLU A 185 47.05 12.84 -5.13
C GLU A 185 45.80 12.52 -5.99
N ASP A 186 45.26 11.30 -5.94
CA ASP A 186 44.20 10.74 -6.82
C ASP A 186 43.84 9.35 -6.26
N ALA A 187 42.92 9.26 -5.29
CA ALA A 187 42.71 8.01 -4.53
C ALA A 187 41.88 6.97 -5.28
N ASP A 188 40.90 7.39 -6.06
CA ASP A 188 40.04 6.52 -6.87
C ASP A 188 40.60 6.23 -8.29
N GLY A 189 41.59 7.00 -8.73
CA GLY A 189 42.27 6.87 -10.01
C GLY A 189 41.51 7.47 -11.20
N ASP A 190 40.67 8.48 -11.00
CA ASP A 190 39.95 9.21 -12.03
C ASP A 190 40.85 10.22 -12.80
N GLY A 191 42.01 10.55 -12.22
CA GLY A 191 42.99 11.48 -12.78
C GLY A 191 42.82 12.93 -12.35
N PHE A 192 41.87 13.23 -11.47
CA PHE A 192 41.74 14.49 -10.76
C PHE A 192 42.44 14.41 -9.40
N ARG A 193 42.59 15.57 -8.78
CA ARG A 193 43.27 15.69 -7.49
C ARG A 193 42.25 16.13 -6.47
N ASN A 194 42.33 15.55 -5.29
CA ASN A 194 41.55 15.94 -4.13
C ASN A 194 41.48 17.49 -3.93
N SER A 195 40.27 18.01 -3.78
CA SER A 195 39.99 19.44 -3.55
C SER A 195 40.61 19.98 -2.25
N ALA A 196 40.72 19.16 -1.18
CA ALA A 196 41.40 19.52 0.07
C ALA A 196 42.90 19.83 -0.14
N MET A 197 43.52 19.27 -1.19
CA MET A 197 44.90 19.51 -1.59
C MET A 197 45.05 20.57 -2.70
N GLY A 198 43.97 21.31 -2.98
CA GLY A 198 43.93 22.33 -4.03
C GLY A 198 43.83 21.75 -5.44
N GLY A 199 43.32 20.52 -5.56
CA GLY A 199 42.79 20.00 -6.80
C GLY A 199 41.32 20.37 -7.01
N ASP A 200 40.66 19.71 -7.95
CA ASP A 200 39.30 20.05 -8.39
C ASP A 200 38.29 18.91 -8.10
N ASP A 201 38.73 17.79 -7.51
CA ASP A 201 37.92 16.62 -7.17
C ASP A 201 37.20 16.77 -5.81
N CYS A 202 35.88 16.61 -5.80
CA CYS A 202 35.02 16.78 -4.63
C CYS A 202 34.79 15.49 -3.83
N ASP A 203 35.06 14.31 -4.38
CA ASP A 203 35.03 13.02 -3.68
C ASP A 203 36.10 12.08 -4.25
N ASP A 204 37.31 12.18 -3.70
CA ASP A 204 38.52 11.45 -4.11
C ASP A 204 38.42 9.92 -3.90
N PHE A 205 37.30 9.42 -3.37
CA PHE A 205 37.00 7.99 -3.25
C PHE A 205 35.96 7.49 -4.25
N ASP A 206 35.30 8.39 -4.98
CA ASP A 206 34.31 8.09 -6.01
C ASP A 206 34.76 8.56 -7.39
N ARG A 207 35.17 7.58 -8.22
CA ARG A 207 35.64 7.82 -9.59
C ARG A 207 34.62 8.50 -10.51
N ALA A 208 33.37 8.64 -10.09
CA ALA A 208 32.33 9.34 -10.80
C ALA A 208 32.18 10.82 -10.40
N ALA A 209 32.86 11.28 -9.35
CA ALA A 209 32.72 12.60 -8.76
C ALA A 209 33.95 13.48 -9.04
N HIS A 210 33.96 14.16 -10.19
CA HIS A 210 35.07 14.99 -10.62
C HIS A 210 34.66 16.07 -11.63
N PRO A 211 35.44 17.14 -11.86
CA PRO A 211 35.07 18.26 -12.74
C PRO A 211 34.62 17.94 -14.17
N ASP A 212 35.12 16.83 -14.73
CA ASP A 212 34.73 16.37 -16.07
C ASP A 212 33.59 15.33 -16.02
N ALA A 213 32.97 15.10 -14.86
CA ALA A 213 31.93 14.10 -14.68
C ALA A 213 30.64 14.56 -15.35
N THR A 214 29.76 13.61 -15.60
CA THR A 214 28.42 13.90 -16.08
C THR A 214 27.49 13.85 -14.89
N GLU A 215 26.90 14.98 -14.57
CA GLU A 215 25.88 15.12 -13.55
C GLU A 215 24.66 14.23 -13.79
N THR A 216 24.28 13.48 -12.77
CA THR A 216 22.97 12.84 -12.63
C THR A 216 22.06 13.80 -11.92
N CYS A 217 21.23 14.50 -12.68
CA CYS A 217 20.44 15.58 -12.14
C CYS A 217 19.45 15.12 -11.05
N GLY A 218 19.35 15.87 -9.96
CA GLY A 218 18.30 15.69 -8.94
C GLY A 218 18.48 14.48 -8.03
N ASP A 219 19.65 13.85 -8.02
CA ASP A 219 19.99 12.76 -7.10
C ASP A 219 20.56 13.25 -5.76
N GLY A 220 20.73 14.57 -5.60
CA GLY A 220 21.22 15.21 -4.39
C GLY A 220 22.74 15.14 -4.22
N ARG A 221 23.49 14.71 -5.24
CA ARG A 221 24.95 14.63 -5.24
C ARG A 221 25.50 15.60 -6.30
N ASP A 222 26.69 16.14 -6.04
CA ASP A 222 27.44 17.04 -6.94
C ASP A 222 28.60 16.22 -7.50
N GLN A 223 28.38 15.55 -8.62
CA GLN A 223 29.38 14.73 -9.30
C GLN A 223 30.33 15.55 -10.17
N ASP A 224 29.95 16.70 -10.72
CA ASP A 224 30.83 17.56 -11.53
C ASP A 224 31.58 18.62 -10.72
N CYS A 225 31.42 18.61 -9.39
CA CYS A 225 32.13 19.44 -8.44
C CYS A 225 31.99 20.95 -8.72
N ASP A 226 30.89 21.39 -9.33
CA ASP A 226 30.60 22.80 -9.59
C ASP A 226 29.97 23.54 -8.38
N GLY A 227 29.66 22.77 -7.32
CA GLY A 227 29.05 23.22 -6.09
C GLY A 227 27.53 23.12 -6.07
N GLN A 228 26.91 22.49 -7.08
CA GLN A 228 25.47 22.32 -7.21
C GLN A 228 25.15 20.96 -7.87
N ASP A 229 24.26 20.19 -7.26
CA ASP A 229 23.53 19.12 -7.97
C ASP A 229 22.81 19.74 -9.17
N ALA A 230 23.02 19.17 -10.35
CA ALA A 230 22.37 19.63 -11.56
C ALA A 230 20.85 19.60 -11.39
N VAL A 231 20.22 20.76 -11.54
CA VAL A 231 18.76 20.80 -11.66
C VAL A 231 18.39 20.17 -12.99
N CYS A 232 17.57 19.11 -12.97
CA CYS A 232 17.10 18.48 -14.19
C CYS A 232 16.50 19.54 -15.11
N ALA A 233 17.20 19.80 -16.21
CA ALA A 233 16.62 20.54 -17.31
C ALA A 233 15.43 19.71 -17.78
N THR A 234 14.31 20.38 -18.04
CA THR A 234 13.14 19.88 -18.80
C THR A 234 13.53 18.70 -19.70
N PRO A 235 12.78 17.59 -19.65
CA PRO A 235 13.31 16.25 -19.89
C PRO A 235 14.17 16.19 -21.15
N VAL A 236 15.44 15.84 -20.93
CA VAL A 236 16.54 16.00 -21.90
C VAL A 236 16.36 15.10 -23.12
N SER A 237 15.56 14.04 -22.98
CA SER A 237 14.75 13.46 -24.05
C SER A 237 13.42 12.99 -23.48
N ASP A 238 12.34 13.60 -23.97
CA ASP A 238 10.95 13.20 -23.77
C ASP A 238 10.42 12.83 -25.16
N ALA A 239 10.68 11.59 -25.57
CA ALA A 239 10.45 11.15 -26.93
C ALA A 239 8.96 10.95 -27.23
N ASP A 240 8.18 10.59 -26.22
CA ASP A 240 6.75 10.31 -26.32
C ASP A 240 5.83 11.46 -25.85
N ARG A 241 6.39 12.45 -25.14
CA ARG A 241 5.76 13.73 -24.77
C ARG A 241 4.75 13.65 -23.64
N ASP A 242 4.97 12.78 -22.66
CA ASP A 242 4.18 12.77 -21.42
C ASP A 242 4.65 13.79 -20.37
N GLY A 243 5.83 14.39 -20.59
CA GLY A 243 6.40 15.40 -19.70
C GLY A 243 7.37 14.83 -18.66
N HIS A 244 7.61 13.52 -18.69
CA HIS A 244 8.68 12.82 -18.00
C HIS A 244 9.83 12.57 -18.97
N GLY A 245 11.00 12.24 -18.43
CA GLY A 245 12.20 12.00 -19.24
C GLY A 245 12.73 10.60 -19.05
N ARG A 246 13.45 10.09 -20.04
CA ARG A 246 14.09 8.77 -19.94
C ARG A 246 14.95 8.59 -18.68
N ILE A 247 14.74 7.48 -17.99
CA ILE A 247 15.48 7.11 -16.76
C ILE A 247 17.01 7.03 -16.95
N ASP A 248 17.50 6.52 -18.08
CA ASP A 248 18.95 6.41 -18.37
C ASP A 248 19.67 7.77 -18.56
N LEU A 249 18.91 8.86 -18.66
CA LEU A 249 19.41 10.23 -18.81
C LEU A 249 19.04 11.12 -17.62
N GLY A 250 18.74 10.52 -16.47
CA GLY A 250 18.37 11.22 -15.23
C GLY A 250 16.93 11.72 -15.21
N GLY A 251 16.06 11.19 -16.07
CA GLY A 251 14.61 11.37 -15.93
C GLY A 251 13.98 10.28 -15.06
N ASP A 252 12.65 10.27 -15.00
CA ASP A 252 11.83 9.42 -14.14
C ASP A 252 10.92 8.45 -14.92
N ASP A 253 10.94 8.51 -16.25
CA ASP A 253 10.15 7.67 -17.14
C ASP A 253 10.94 6.41 -17.57
N CYS A 254 10.36 5.25 -17.22
CA CYS A 254 10.91 3.93 -17.45
C CYS A 254 10.68 3.41 -18.88
N ASN A 255 9.88 4.10 -19.70
CA ASN A 255 9.66 3.83 -21.12
C ASN A 255 9.37 5.10 -21.94
N ASP A 256 10.44 5.86 -22.24
CA ASP A 256 10.51 7.05 -23.10
C ASP A 256 10.15 6.83 -24.59
N GLU A 257 9.46 5.74 -24.92
CA GLU A 257 8.82 5.53 -26.23
C GLU A 257 7.30 5.39 -26.12
N GLN A 258 6.73 5.43 -24.90
CA GLN A 258 5.32 5.22 -24.59
C GLN A 258 4.80 6.17 -23.50
N ALA A 259 4.14 7.24 -23.93
CA ALA A 259 3.56 8.30 -23.09
C ALA A 259 2.48 7.86 -22.07
N ALA A 260 2.21 6.57 -21.95
CA ALA A 260 1.30 5.98 -20.98
C ALA A 260 2.06 5.24 -19.87
N ILE A 261 3.40 5.22 -19.92
CA ILE A 261 4.26 4.57 -18.95
C ILE A 261 5.18 5.66 -18.40
N HIS A 262 4.83 6.19 -17.23
CA HIS A 262 5.53 7.26 -16.54
C HIS A 262 5.08 7.34 -15.07
N PRO A 263 5.81 8.00 -14.16
CA PRO A 263 5.50 8.02 -12.72
C PRO A 263 4.08 8.40 -12.29
N ASP A 264 3.40 9.22 -13.10
CA ASP A 264 2.03 9.67 -12.85
C ASP A 264 0.96 8.79 -13.54
N ALA A 265 1.35 7.73 -14.25
CA ALA A 265 0.45 6.85 -14.97
C ALA A 265 -0.38 5.97 -14.02
N ALA A 266 -1.58 5.60 -14.47
CA ALA A 266 -2.40 4.62 -13.77
C ALA A 266 -1.93 3.21 -14.13
N GLU A 267 -1.83 2.34 -13.12
CA GLU A 267 -1.47 0.94 -13.30
C GLU A 267 -2.61 0.15 -13.95
N THR A 268 -2.27 -0.67 -14.94
CA THR A 268 -3.13 -1.73 -15.44
C THR A 268 -2.69 -3.02 -14.78
N CYS A 269 -3.53 -3.57 -13.92
CA CYS A 269 -3.09 -4.70 -13.12
C CYS A 269 -2.75 -5.93 -13.98
N GLY A 270 -1.69 -6.65 -13.61
CA GLY A 270 -1.40 -8.02 -14.05
C GLY A 270 -1.10 -8.15 -15.54
N ASP A 271 -0.82 -7.05 -16.23
CA ASP A 271 -0.42 -7.03 -17.62
C ASP A 271 1.11 -7.15 -17.80
N THR A 272 1.85 -7.26 -16.68
CA THR A 272 3.31 -7.39 -16.59
C THR A 272 4.10 -6.14 -16.97
N ILE A 273 3.41 -5.01 -17.16
CA ILE A 273 4.01 -3.71 -17.43
C ILE A 273 3.88 -2.88 -16.15
N ASP A 274 4.97 -2.27 -15.73
CA ASP A 274 5.02 -1.26 -14.67
C ASP A 274 4.75 0.08 -15.37
N GLN A 275 3.50 0.55 -15.35
CA GLN A 275 3.12 1.79 -16.04
C GLN A 275 3.54 3.01 -15.23
N ASN A 276 3.51 2.93 -13.90
CA ASN A 276 3.81 4.05 -13.00
C ASN A 276 5.28 4.11 -12.56
N CYS A 277 6.14 3.26 -13.11
CA CYS A 277 7.57 3.22 -12.86
C CYS A 277 7.96 3.10 -11.37
N ASP A 278 7.12 2.50 -10.52
CA ASP A 278 7.38 2.30 -9.08
C ASP A 278 8.17 1.00 -8.79
N GLY A 279 8.52 0.25 -9.84
CA GLY A 279 9.32 -0.96 -9.80
C GLY A 279 8.50 -2.25 -9.67
N ARG A 280 7.17 -2.19 -9.78
CA ARG A 280 6.28 -3.36 -9.68
C ARG A 280 5.03 -3.19 -10.56
N ASP A 281 4.63 -4.28 -11.21
CA ASP A 281 3.29 -4.40 -11.82
C ASP A 281 2.25 -4.63 -10.72
N LEU A 282 1.14 -3.88 -10.75
CA LEU A 282 0.01 -4.06 -9.85
C LEU A 282 -0.61 -5.47 -10.00
N SER A 283 -0.62 -6.28 -8.95
CA SER A 283 -1.25 -7.62 -9.01
C SER A 283 -2.78 -7.53 -9.02
N CYS A 284 -3.44 -8.07 -10.04
CA CYS A 284 -4.90 -8.25 -10.06
C CYS A 284 -5.33 -9.27 -8.99
N SER A 285 -5.84 -8.78 -7.86
CA SER A 285 -6.49 -9.62 -6.87
C SER A 285 -7.73 -8.90 -6.35
N ALA A 286 -8.68 -9.60 -5.74
CA ALA A 286 -9.83 -8.93 -5.10
C ALA A 286 -9.41 -7.89 -4.03
N GLU A 287 -8.13 -7.86 -3.63
CA GLU A 287 -7.55 -6.87 -2.73
C GLU A 287 -6.99 -5.62 -3.46
N SER A 288 -6.83 -5.66 -4.79
CA SER A 288 -6.51 -4.48 -5.62
C SER A 288 -7.75 -3.63 -5.94
N GLY A 289 -8.95 -4.06 -5.52
CA GLY A 289 -10.18 -3.30 -5.69
C GLY A 289 -10.72 -3.25 -7.11
N ASP A 290 -10.38 -4.25 -7.95
CA ASP A 290 -10.96 -4.55 -9.27
C ASP A 290 -11.94 -5.73 -9.13
N GLY A 291 -13.21 -5.41 -8.91
CA GLY A 291 -14.28 -6.33 -8.56
C GLY A 291 -14.86 -7.11 -9.71
N ASP A 292 -14.75 -6.60 -10.94
CA ASP A 292 -15.31 -7.20 -12.15
C ASP A 292 -14.27 -7.75 -13.13
N GLY A 293 -12.99 -7.44 -12.91
CA GLY A 293 -11.85 -8.01 -13.61
C GLY A 293 -11.61 -7.43 -14.99
N ASP A 294 -11.96 -6.17 -15.23
CA ASP A 294 -11.62 -5.46 -16.46
C ASP A 294 -10.25 -4.78 -16.46
N GLY A 295 -9.52 -4.87 -15.34
CA GLY A 295 -8.18 -4.35 -15.18
C GLY A 295 -8.13 -2.91 -14.64
N PHE A 296 -9.27 -2.30 -14.32
CA PHE A 296 -9.36 -0.98 -13.71
C PHE A 296 -9.91 -1.10 -12.28
N PRO A 297 -9.15 -0.68 -11.24
CA PRO A 297 -9.69 -0.67 -9.88
C PRO A 297 -10.81 0.35 -9.71
N SER A 298 -11.76 0.04 -8.82
CA SER A 298 -12.81 0.95 -8.40
C SER A 298 -12.30 2.31 -7.94
N VAL A 299 -13.13 3.34 -8.14
CA VAL A 299 -12.94 4.67 -7.53
C VAL A 299 -12.81 4.62 -5.99
N GLU A 300 -13.39 3.61 -5.32
CA GLU A 300 -13.29 3.45 -3.86
C GLU A 300 -11.93 2.91 -3.42
N ALA A 301 -11.28 2.10 -4.26
CA ALA A 301 -9.91 1.62 -4.10
C ALA A 301 -8.86 2.62 -4.61
N GLY A 302 -9.28 3.80 -5.09
CA GLY A 302 -8.40 4.82 -5.64
C GLY A 302 -8.08 4.64 -7.12
N GLY A 303 -8.74 3.71 -7.82
CA GLY A 303 -8.65 3.58 -9.27
C GLY A 303 -9.66 4.45 -10.02
N SER A 304 -9.86 4.12 -11.28
CA SER A 304 -10.60 4.94 -12.26
C SER A 304 -11.89 4.28 -12.75
N ASP A 305 -12.20 3.07 -12.29
CA ASP A 305 -13.46 2.42 -12.64
C ASP A 305 -14.64 2.97 -11.83
N CYS A 306 -15.62 3.52 -12.56
CA CYS A 306 -16.84 4.08 -12.04
C CYS A 306 -17.94 3.05 -11.76
N ASN A 307 -17.76 1.77 -12.13
CA ASN A 307 -18.68 0.68 -11.83
C ASN A 307 -18.01 -0.72 -11.78
N ASP A 308 -17.41 -1.00 -10.62
CA ASP A 308 -16.65 -2.21 -10.24
C ASP A 308 -17.45 -3.54 -10.17
N GLU A 309 -18.65 -3.54 -10.74
CA GLU A 309 -19.50 -4.72 -10.90
C GLU A 309 -19.79 -5.05 -12.38
N ASP A 310 -19.29 -4.26 -13.33
CA ASP A 310 -19.57 -4.37 -14.77
C ASP A 310 -18.33 -4.09 -15.61
N ALA A 311 -17.59 -5.15 -15.94
CA ALA A 311 -16.35 -5.16 -16.73
C ALA A 311 -16.41 -4.54 -18.15
N ALA A 312 -17.56 -3.99 -18.54
CA ALA A 312 -17.75 -3.19 -19.76
C ALA A 312 -17.84 -1.68 -19.48
N THR A 313 -17.71 -1.27 -18.22
CA THR A 313 -17.75 0.11 -17.74
C THR A 313 -16.40 0.42 -17.14
N HIS A 314 -15.56 1.15 -17.84
CA HIS A 314 -14.21 1.52 -17.40
C HIS A 314 -13.66 2.64 -18.28
N PRO A 315 -12.58 3.33 -17.87
CA PRO A 315 -11.93 4.33 -18.70
C PRO A 315 -11.69 3.87 -20.13
N GLY A 316 -12.21 4.64 -21.09
CA GLY A 316 -12.05 4.38 -22.52
C GLY A 316 -12.92 3.25 -23.10
N ALA A 317 -13.89 2.73 -22.35
CA ALA A 317 -14.90 1.81 -22.87
C ALA A 317 -15.75 2.45 -24.00
N VAL A 318 -16.50 1.63 -24.74
CA VAL A 318 -17.36 2.14 -25.82
C VAL A 318 -18.71 2.59 -25.26
N GLU A 319 -18.95 3.89 -25.30
CA GLU A 319 -20.18 4.56 -24.88
C GLU A 319 -21.44 4.11 -25.63
N ILE A 320 -22.52 3.77 -24.91
CA ILE A 320 -23.86 3.57 -25.47
C ILE A 320 -24.65 4.87 -25.35
N CYS A 321 -24.43 5.75 -26.32
CA CYS A 321 -24.92 7.11 -26.27
C CYS A 321 -26.41 7.27 -25.96
N GLY A 322 -26.69 8.07 -24.92
CA GLY A 322 -28.01 8.52 -24.49
C GLY A 322 -28.82 7.47 -23.75
N ASP A 323 -28.18 6.42 -23.21
CA ASP A 323 -28.82 5.40 -22.39
C ASP A 323 -28.86 5.74 -20.88
N GLY A 324 -28.21 6.84 -20.50
CA GLY A 324 -28.15 7.38 -19.14
C GLY A 324 -27.06 6.78 -18.26
N ARG A 325 -26.10 6.06 -18.82
CA ARG A 325 -24.94 5.51 -18.14
C ARG A 325 -23.67 6.09 -18.76
N ASP A 326 -22.66 6.27 -17.92
CA ASP A 326 -21.32 6.69 -18.27
C ASP A 326 -20.48 5.41 -18.28
N GLN A 327 -20.29 4.81 -19.45
CA GLN A 327 -19.54 3.56 -19.60
C GLN A 327 -18.04 3.82 -19.69
N ASP A 328 -17.62 4.97 -20.20
CA ASP A 328 -16.19 5.30 -20.36
C ASP A 328 -15.59 6.07 -19.18
N CYS A 329 -16.38 6.29 -18.13
CA CYS A 329 -16.02 6.94 -16.88
C CYS A 329 -15.43 8.36 -17.07
N ASP A 330 -15.80 9.06 -18.16
CA ASP A 330 -15.35 10.44 -18.44
C ASP A 330 -16.14 11.52 -17.68
N GLY A 331 -17.17 11.09 -16.93
CA GLY A 331 -18.04 11.91 -16.11
C GLY A 331 -19.37 12.27 -16.78
N ALA A 332 -19.66 11.80 -18.00
CA ALA A 332 -20.95 12.02 -18.66
C ALA A 332 -21.33 11.00 -19.75
N ASP A 333 -22.57 10.50 -19.69
CA ASP A 333 -23.22 9.80 -20.82
C ASP A 333 -23.16 10.62 -22.12
N ALA A 334 -22.53 10.04 -23.15
CA ALA A 334 -22.29 10.71 -24.42
C ALA A 334 -23.59 11.02 -25.16
N THR A 335 -23.81 12.29 -25.49
CA THR A 335 -25.06 12.68 -26.18
C THR A 335 -25.07 12.27 -27.66
N PRO A 336 -26.18 11.68 -28.16
CA PRO A 336 -26.28 11.27 -29.56
C PRO A 336 -26.01 12.41 -30.55
N GLY A 337 -25.09 12.19 -31.49
CA GLY A 337 -24.72 13.18 -32.52
C GLY A 337 -23.48 14.02 -32.19
N THR A 338 -22.78 13.71 -31.11
CA THR A 338 -21.41 14.17 -30.86
C THR A 338 -20.38 13.26 -31.54
N PRO A 339 -19.12 13.71 -31.69
CA PRO A 339 -18.04 12.87 -32.22
C PRO A 339 -17.84 11.54 -31.45
N ALA A 340 -18.04 11.55 -30.13
CA ALA A 340 -17.97 10.34 -29.29
C ALA A 340 -19.00 9.28 -29.69
N CYS A 341 -20.09 9.69 -30.35
CA CYS A 341 -21.18 8.82 -30.79
C CYS A 341 -21.13 8.47 -32.30
N GLU A 342 -20.08 8.85 -33.02
CA GLU A 342 -19.94 8.53 -34.44
C GLU A 342 -19.56 7.06 -34.65
N GLY A 343 -20.58 6.20 -34.77
CA GLY A 343 -20.40 4.76 -35.02
C GLY A 343 -20.78 3.86 -33.84
N SER A 344 -21.15 4.45 -32.69
CA SER A 344 -21.60 3.69 -31.52
C SER A 344 -23.08 3.30 -31.58
N ALA A 345 -23.46 2.29 -30.78
CA ALA A 345 -24.84 1.94 -30.52
C ALA A 345 -25.53 3.10 -29.79
N THR A 346 -26.73 3.48 -30.25
CA THR A 346 -27.58 4.47 -29.57
C THR A 346 -28.73 3.74 -28.87
N ASP A 347 -29.22 4.27 -27.74
CA ASP A 347 -30.37 3.67 -27.03
C ASP A 347 -31.52 3.40 -28.04
N PRO A 348 -32.09 2.17 -28.08
CA PRO A 348 -33.25 1.83 -28.89
C PRO A 348 -34.44 2.81 -28.76
N ARG A 349 -34.58 3.49 -27.62
CA ARG A 349 -35.58 4.54 -27.35
C ARG A 349 -35.32 5.80 -28.18
N PHE A 350 -34.06 6.11 -28.49
CA PHE A 350 -33.65 7.25 -29.31
C PHE A 350 -33.83 6.96 -30.80
N GLU A 351 -33.51 5.74 -31.25
CA GLU A 351 -33.84 5.26 -32.62
C GLU A 351 -35.35 5.33 -32.90
N ALA A 352 -36.17 4.99 -31.90
CA ALA A 352 -37.63 5.14 -31.99
C ALA A 352 -38.10 6.61 -32.10
N ALA A 353 -37.35 7.57 -31.56
CA ALA A 353 -37.63 9.00 -31.65
C ALA A 353 -37.18 9.61 -33.00
N ARG A 354 -36.00 9.21 -33.51
CA ARG A 354 -35.53 9.55 -34.88
C ARG A 354 -36.55 9.16 -35.95
N GLY A 355 -37.15 7.99 -35.82
CA GLY A 355 -38.20 7.50 -36.72
C GLY A 355 -39.50 8.33 -36.70
N ARG A 356 -39.76 9.10 -35.63
CA ARG A 356 -40.93 10.01 -35.54
C ARG A 356 -40.66 11.38 -36.15
N VAL A 357 -39.47 11.95 -35.96
CA VAL A 357 -39.11 13.28 -36.49
C VAL A 357 -39.03 13.29 -38.03
N LEU A 358 -38.57 12.20 -38.65
CA LEU A 358 -38.46 12.13 -40.13
C LEU A 358 -39.81 12.04 -40.86
N LYS A 359 -40.92 11.72 -40.17
CA LYS A 359 -42.26 11.65 -40.78
C LYS A 359 -42.98 12.98 -40.84
N GLU A 360 -42.53 13.99 -40.10
CA GLU A 360 -43.18 15.29 -39.98
C GLU A 360 -42.27 16.40 -40.51
N LYS A 361 -41.79 16.24 -41.75
CA LYS A 361 -41.07 17.31 -42.45
C LYS A 361 -42.07 18.39 -42.86
N VAL A 362 -42.17 19.43 -42.04
CA VAL A 362 -42.92 20.66 -42.27
C VAL A 362 -42.44 21.31 -43.58
N GLU A 363 -43.38 21.54 -44.51
CA GLU A 363 -43.17 22.39 -45.68
C GLU A 363 -42.97 23.84 -45.22
N GLU A 364 -41.73 24.30 -45.09
CA GLU A 364 -41.43 25.71 -44.90
C GLU A 364 -41.48 26.47 -46.24
N LYS A 365 -42.48 27.33 -46.41
CA LYS A 365 -42.50 28.37 -47.44
C LYS A 365 -41.66 29.57 -46.98
N PRO A 366 -40.87 30.20 -47.87
CA PRO A 366 -39.93 31.25 -47.47
C PRO A 366 -40.64 32.56 -47.15
N PHE A 367 -40.33 33.15 -46.00
CA PHE A 367 -40.75 34.50 -45.62
C PHE A 367 -39.62 35.49 -45.93
N SER A 368 -39.90 36.46 -46.80
CA SER A 368 -39.00 37.53 -47.21
C SER A 368 -39.23 38.79 -46.36
N CYS A 369 -38.18 39.32 -45.74
CA CYS A 369 -38.23 40.61 -45.05
C CYS A 369 -38.11 41.78 -46.03
N THR A 370 -39.11 42.66 -46.07
CA THR A 370 -38.94 44.05 -46.52
C THR A 370 -39.64 45.01 -45.55
N SER A 371 -38.91 46.07 -45.24
CA SER A 371 -39.21 47.17 -44.31
C SER A 371 -40.41 48.05 -44.71
N GLY A 372 -41.10 48.57 -43.70
CA GLY A 372 -41.70 49.92 -43.76
C GLY A 372 -43.14 50.05 -43.26
N GLY A 373 -43.35 51.02 -42.35
CA GLY A 373 -44.54 51.88 -42.40
C GLY A 373 -45.70 51.52 -41.47
N GLU A 374 -45.72 52.20 -40.32
CA GLU A 374 -46.86 52.81 -39.63
C GLU A 374 -48.31 52.46 -40.07
N THR A 375 -49.14 52.04 -39.11
CA THR A 375 -50.29 52.81 -38.56
C THR A 375 -51.43 51.91 -38.06
N ASN A 376 -51.93 52.29 -36.87
CA ASN A 376 -53.33 52.30 -36.45
C ASN A 376 -54.17 51.00 -36.39
N ALA A 377 -54.45 50.65 -35.13
CA ALA A 377 -55.78 50.78 -34.51
C ALA A 377 -56.82 49.66 -34.68
N PHE A 378 -57.42 49.34 -33.52
CA PHE A 378 -58.79 48.87 -33.30
C PHE A 378 -59.07 47.38 -33.65
N VAL A 379 -59.78 46.55 -32.85
CA VAL A 379 -60.46 46.71 -31.55
C VAL A 379 -61.13 45.35 -31.21
N LEU A 380 -61.25 45.02 -29.90
CA LEU A 380 -62.26 44.14 -29.24
C LEU A 380 -62.33 42.63 -29.64
N LEU A 381 -62.69 41.63 -28.83
CA LEU A 381 -63.14 41.49 -27.42
C LEU A 381 -63.31 39.98 -27.10
N VAL A 382 -63.45 39.68 -25.80
CA VAL A 382 -64.03 38.49 -25.14
C VAL A 382 -63.18 37.20 -25.15
N GLY A 383 -62.88 36.55 -24.02
CA GLY A 383 -63.20 36.84 -22.63
C GLY A 383 -63.08 35.61 -21.74
N LEU A 384 -62.90 35.89 -20.44
CA LEU A 384 -63.18 35.07 -19.24
C LEU A 384 -62.47 33.71 -19.08
N ALA A 385 -62.16 33.21 -17.88
CA ALA A 385 -61.94 33.73 -16.53
C ALA A 385 -61.73 32.50 -15.62
N PHE A 386 -61.24 32.75 -14.40
CA PHE A 386 -61.25 31.90 -13.20
C PHE A 386 -60.34 30.66 -13.19
N SER A 387 -59.24 30.62 -12.42
CA SER A 387 -59.04 30.79 -10.96
C SER A 387 -59.36 29.53 -10.15
N LEU A 388 -58.31 29.01 -9.49
CA LEU A 388 -58.24 28.38 -8.16
C LEU A 388 -56.82 27.77 -8.07
N ALA A 389 -55.80 28.38 -7.47
CA ALA A 389 -55.62 28.81 -6.09
C ALA A 389 -55.87 27.71 -5.04
N ARG A 390 -54.80 27.15 -4.48
CA ARG A 390 -54.36 27.34 -3.07
C ARG A 390 -53.15 26.43 -2.78
N ARG A 391 -51.99 27.02 -2.43
CA ARG A 391 -51.52 27.35 -1.04
C ARG A 391 -51.13 26.07 -0.28
N ARG A 392 -50.00 25.97 0.41
CA ARG A 392 -49.34 26.99 1.25
C ARG A 392 -48.01 26.42 1.80
N ARG A 393 -47.12 27.37 2.11
CA ARG A 393 -45.92 27.31 2.97
C ARG A 393 -44.66 26.75 2.32
#